data_AF-A0A258VUK1-F1
#
_entry.id   AF-A0A258VUK1-F1
#
_cell.length_a   1.000
_cell.length_b   1.000
_cell.length_c   1.000
_cell.angle_alpha   90.00
_cell.angle_beta   90.00
_cell.angle_gamma   90.00
#
_symmetry.space_group_name_H-M   'P 1'
#
loop_
_entity.id
_entity.type
_entity.pdbx_description
1 polymer ?
#
loop_
_entity_poly.entity_id
_entity_poly.type
_entity_poly.pdbx_seq_one_letter_code
_entity_poly.pdbx_strand_id
1 'polypeptide(L)' 'MTTEGPLKRNCFQRFEVGDVEIKSGAIVEIQINKVWLLGIIEHWHESFFWFSKLEGITVILRNGINARILNED' A
#
# COMPACT_ATOMS: atom_id res chain seq x y z
N MET A 1 -15.47 1.87 -3.39
CA MET A 1 -15.47 0.55 -2.68
C MET A 1 -14.11 0.29 -2.03
N THR A 2 -14.03 -0.17 -0.77
CA THR A 2 -12.75 -0.33 -0.04
C THR A 2 -12.32 -1.81 0.01
N THR A 3 -11.07 -2.11 -0.35
CA THR A 3 -10.50 -3.47 -0.26
C THR A 3 -9.46 -3.52 0.86
N GLU A 4 -9.58 -4.46 1.81
CA GLU A 4 -8.74 -4.58 3.01
C GLU A 4 -8.12 -5.98 3.14
N GLY A 5 -6.88 -6.04 3.63
CA GLY A 5 -6.20 -7.30 3.90
C GLY A 5 -4.67 -7.17 3.97
N PRO A 6 -3.97 -8.28 4.20
CA PRO A 6 -2.50 -8.29 4.20
C PRO A 6 -1.96 -8.12 2.79
N LEU A 7 -0.92 -7.28 2.64
CA LEU A 7 -0.15 -7.18 1.41
C LEU A 7 0.47 -8.53 1.04
N LYS A 8 0.29 -8.90 -0.22
CA LYS A 8 0.98 -10.03 -0.84
C LYS A 8 1.71 -9.56 -2.08
N ARG A 9 2.74 -10.30 -2.49
CA ARG A 9 3.33 -10.15 -3.82
C ARG A 9 2.75 -11.18 -4.76
N ASN A 10 2.30 -10.74 -5.93
CA ASN A 10 1.85 -11.63 -6.99
C ASN A 10 3.03 -12.23 -7.78
N CYS A 11 2.74 -13.06 -8.79
CA CYS A 11 3.75 -13.70 -9.63
C CYS A 11 4.60 -12.70 -10.45
N PHE A 12 4.18 -11.44 -10.56
CA PHE A 12 4.92 -10.35 -11.19
C PHE A 12 5.66 -9.45 -10.19
N GLN A 13 5.80 -9.89 -8.93
CA GLN A 13 6.48 -9.15 -7.85
C GLN A 13 5.79 -7.83 -7.43
N ARG A 14 4.54 -7.60 -7.88
CA ARG A 14 3.74 -6.42 -7.52
C ARG A 14 2.91 -6.69 -6.27
N PHE A 15 2.61 -5.63 -5.53
CA PHE A 15 1.81 -5.75 -4.30
C PHE A 15 0.31 -5.83 -4.60
N GLU A 16 -0.41 -6.65 -3.86
CA GLU A 16 -1.87 -6.79 -3.96
C GLU A 16 -2.60 -6.85 -2.62
N VAL A 17 -3.75 -6.19 -2.65
CA VAL A 17 -4.96 -6.13 -1.82
C VAL A 17 -5.98 -7.26 -2.00
N GLY A 18 -5.82 -8.46 -1.45
CA GLY A 18 -6.73 -9.55 -1.84
C GLY A 18 -6.51 -9.90 -3.31
N ASP A 19 -7.47 -9.59 -4.19
CA ASP A 19 -7.35 -9.77 -5.66
C ASP A 19 -7.10 -8.44 -6.41
N VAL A 20 -6.79 -7.35 -5.70
CA VAL A 20 -6.58 -6.02 -6.28
C VAL A 20 -5.10 -5.65 -6.29
N GLU A 21 -4.51 -5.52 -7.47
CA GLU A 21 -3.14 -5.04 -7.64
C GLU A 21 -3.00 -3.55 -7.28
N ILE A 22 -2.03 -3.22 -6.46
CA ILE A 22 -1.67 -1.86 -6.07
C ILE A 22 -0.76 -1.24 -7.15
N LYS A 23 -1.15 -0.06 -7.64
CA LYS A 23 -0.39 0.70 -8.65
C LYS A 23 0.24 1.95 -8.04
N SER A 24 1.24 2.51 -8.72
CA SER A 24 1.76 3.84 -8.37
C SER A 24 0.64 4.88 -8.45
N GLY A 25 0.60 5.80 -7.50
CA GLY A 25 -0.46 6.80 -7.33
C GLY A 25 -1.66 6.32 -6.51
N ALA A 26 -1.76 5.03 -6.19
CA ALA A 26 -2.86 4.51 -5.37
C ALA A 26 -2.81 5.11 -3.95
N ILE A 27 -3.98 5.53 -3.46
CA ILE A 27 -4.16 5.94 -2.07
C ILE A 27 -4.40 4.69 -1.24
N VAL A 28 -3.49 4.44 -0.31
CA VAL A 28 -3.47 3.22 0.50
C VAL A 28 -3.25 3.59 1.96
N GLU A 29 -4.07 3.06 2.85
CA GLU A 29 -3.75 3.05 4.27
C GLU A 29 -2.95 1.80 4.62
N ILE A 30 -1.91 1.92 5.45
CA ILE A 30 -1.21 0.77 6.02
C ILE A 30 -1.30 0.78 7.54
N GLN A 31 -1.32 -0.41 8.14
CA GLN A 31 -1.38 -0.55 9.59
C GLN A 31 0.01 -0.64 10.20
N ILE A 32 0.39 0.34 11.03
CA ILE A 32 1.62 0.35 11.82
C ILE A 32 1.25 0.49 13.29
N ASN A 33 1.74 -0.40 14.17
CA ASN A 33 1.42 -0.37 15.60
C ASN A 33 -0.08 -0.30 15.90
N LYS A 34 -0.91 -1.01 15.11
CA LYS A 34 -2.39 -1.00 15.17
C LYS A 34 -3.07 0.31 14.77
N VAL A 35 -2.31 1.30 14.30
CA VAL A 35 -2.82 2.57 13.76
C VAL A 35 -2.82 2.51 12.24
N TRP A 36 -3.89 2.99 11.61
CA TRP A 36 -3.97 3.14 10.16
C TRP A 36 -3.40 4.49 9.77
N LEU A 37 -2.43 4.48 8.88
CA LEU A 37 -1.81 5.69 8.36
C LEU A 37 -2.09 5.77 6.88
N LEU A 38 -2.48 6.96 6.42
CA LEU A 38 -2.78 7.25 5.02
C LEU A 38 -1.50 7.62 4.26
N GLY A 39 -1.35 7.09 3.05
CA GLY A 39 -0.27 7.43 2.16
C GLY A 39 -0.56 7.10 0.71
N ILE A 40 0.42 7.42 -0.14
CA ILE A 40 0.41 7.15 -1.57
C ILE A 40 1.51 6.15 -1.90
N ILE A 41 1.22 5.30 -2.87
CA ILE A 41 2.17 4.34 -3.42
C ILE A 41 3.00 5.03 -4.50
N GLU A 42 4.31 4.95 -4.37
CA GLU A 42 5.27 5.54 -5.29
C GLU A 42 6.19 4.43 -5.84
N HIS A 43 6.37 4.37 -7.15
CA HIS A 43 7.25 3.38 -7.80
C HIS A 43 8.58 4.02 -8.21
N TRP A 44 9.65 3.76 -7.46
CA TRP A 44 10.98 4.32 -7.68
C TRP A 44 12.02 3.20 -7.77
N HIS A 45 13.00 3.34 -8.68
CA HIS A 45 14.12 2.39 -8.84
C HIS A 45 13.71 0.90 -8.75
N GLU A 46 12.70 0.51 -9.54
CA GLU A 46 12.18 -0.86 -9.65
C GLU A 46 11.51 -1.41 -8.37
N SER A 47 11.21 -0.56 -7.40
CA SER A 47 10.53 -0.96 -6.16
C SER A 47 9.35 -0.05 -5.85
N PHE A 48 8.41 -0.57 -5.06
CA PHE A 48 7.26 0.17 -4.57
C PHE A 48 7.50 0.61 -3.12
N PHE A 49 7.27 1.90 -2.90
CA PHE A 49 7.33 2.54 -1.61
C PHE A 49 5.95 3.07 -1.25
N TRP A 50 5.67 3.11 0.05
CA TRP A 50 4.52 3.83 0.56
C TRP A 50 5.01 5.09 1.25
N PHE A 51 4.36 6.22 0.96
CA PHE A 51 4.75 7.52 1.47
C PHE A 51 3.55 8.22 2.10
N SER A 52 3.65 8.54 3.39
CA SER A 52 2.69 9.43 4.04
C SER A 52 3.13 10.88 3.88
N LYS A 53 2.38 11.66 3.10
CA LYS A 53 2.60 13.11 2.99
C LYS A 53 2.30 13.86 4.30
N LEU A 54 1.35 13.37 5.09
CA LEU A 54 0.93 14.00 6.34
C LEU A 54 1.98 13.80 7.43
N GLU A 55 2.48 12.57 7.58
CA GLU A 55 3.42 12.21 8.64
C GLU A 55 4.89 12.37 8.22
N GLY A 56 5.17 12.56 6.91
CA GLY A 56 6.53 12.62 6.37
C GLY A 56 7.29 11.28 6.45
N ILE A 57 6.56 10.16 6.55
CA ILE A 57 7.14 8.83 6.74
C ILE A 57 7.16 8.07 5.41
N THR A 58 8.33 7.57 5.03
CA THR A 58 8.51 6.62 3.93
C THR A 58 8.65 5.21 4.48
N VAL A 59 7.84 4.27 3.99
CA VAL A 59 7.87 2.86 4.39
C VAL A 59 8.12 1.97 3.17
N ILE A 60 9.06 1.05 3.30
CA ILE A 60 9.25 -0.02 2.33
C ILE A 60 8.16 -1.05 2.56
N LEU A 61 7.35 -1.31 1.54
CA LEU A 61 6.28 -2.29 1.62
C LEU A 61 6.85 -3.70 1.74
N ARG A 62 6.25 -4.48 2.63
CA ARG A 62 6.60 -5.88 2.89
C ARG A 62 5.35 -6.72 2.97
N ASN A 63 5.48 -8.01 2.64
CA ASN A 63 4.39 -8.96 2.76
C ASN A 63 3.88 -9.03 4.21
N GLY A 64 2.56 -9.17 4.37
CA GLY A 64 1.92 -9.32 5.68
C GLY A 64 1.58 -8.01 6.40
N ILE A 65 2.04 -6.84 5.93
CA ILE A 65 1.52 -5.56 6.42
C ILE A 65 0.05 -5.44 6.01
N ASN A 66 -0.85 -5.17 6.94
CA ASN A 66 -2.25 -4.91 6.61
C ASN A 66 -2.38 -3.59 5.87
N ALA A 67 -3.12 -3.59 4.78
CA ALA A 67 -3.37 -2.43 3.95
C ALA A 67 -4.85 -2.32 3.54
N ARG A 68 -5.31 -1.10 3.29
CA ARG A 68 -6.64 -0.77 2.78
C ARG A 68 -6.51 0.11 1.56
N ILE A 69 -7.10 -0.30 0.45
CA ILE A 69 -7.14 0.47 -0.80
C ILE A 69 -8.42 1.29 -0.78
N LEU A 70 -8.27 2.62 -0.78
CA LEU A 70 -9.38 3.55 -0.88
C LEU A 70 -9.61 3.81 -2.38
N ASN A 71 -10.60 3.16 -2.99
CA ASN A 71 -11.00 3.51 -4.35
C ASN A 71 -11.84 4.79 -4.30
N GLU A 72 -11.43 5.80 -5.07
CA GLU A 72 -12.30 6.91 -5.45
C GLU A 72 -13.31 6.37 -6.48
N ASP A 73 -14.60 6.61 -6.26
CA ASP A 73 -15.67 6.26 -7.22
C ASP A 73 -15.62 7.18 -8.46
#